data_AF-A0A3C1HCP6-F1
#
_entry.id   AF-A0A3C1HCP6-F1
#
_cell.length_a   1.000
_cell.length_b   1.000
_cell.length_c   1.000
_cell.angle_alpha   90.00
_cell.angle_beta   90.00
_cell.angle_gamma   90.00
#
_symmetry.space_group_name_H-M   'P 1'
#
loop_
_entity.id
_entity.type
_entity.pdbx_description
1 polymer ?
#
loop_
_entity_poly.entity_id
_entity_poly.type
_entity_poly.pdbx_seq_one_letter_code
_entity_poly.pdbx_strand_id
1 'polypeptide(L)'
;MKFPLRIGIACLPLLMAGGCASSGSSGSSSAKQPPKPSSKLTGDPVADAEVAAHEGKPQDRLLWTYRASLAALRRGQLDVARRSLDEAVTRLNGMYGKDASARKARGVFHRESRKMFYGEPYERVMAYFYRGILYWMDGEPDNARACFRSAQLQDSDAENKSYAA
;
A
#
# COMPACT_ATOMS: atom_id res chain seq x y z
N MET A 1 -28.47 44.85 -0.24
CA MET A 1 -27.67 46.06 -0.04
C MET A 1 -26.37 45.69 0.69
N LYS A 2 -25.22 45.95 0.05
CA LYS A 2 -23.84 46.13 0.58
C LYS A 2 -23.28 45.17 1.63
N PHE A 3 -22.49 44.20 1.15
CA PHE A 3 -21.35 43.62 1.87
C PHE A 3 -20.08 44.38 1.48
N PRO A 4 -19.27 44.92 2.42
CA PRO A 4 -17.95 45.45 2.07
C PRO A 4 -16.85 44.38 2.22
N LEU A 5 -16.29 44.08 1.06
CA LEU A 5 -14.91 43.68 0.79
C LEU A 5 -13.90 44.27 1.81
N ARG A 6 -13.04 43.43 2.39
CA ARG A 6 -11.71 43.86 2.86
C ARG A 6 -10.63 42.91 2.39
N ILE A 7 -9.99 43.37 1.32
CA ILE A 7 -8.70 42.97 0.78
C ILE A 7 -7.64 43.25 1.85
N GLY A 8 -6.80 42.27 2.15
CA GLY A 8 -5.65 42.39 3.03
C GLY A 8 -4.48 41.60 2.47
N ILE A 9 -3.93 42.09 1.37
CA ILE A 9 -2.64 41.65 0.82
C ILE A 9 -1.55 42.17 1.77
N ALA A 10 -0.89 41.27 2.49
CA ALA A 10 0.34 41.56 3.21
C ALA A 10 1.48 40.79 2.56
N CYS A 11 2.17 41.49 1.66
CA CYS A 11 3.46 41.16 1.10
C CYS A 11 4.53 41.32 2.20
N LEU A 12 5.31 40.28 2.48
CA LEU A 12 6.52 40.38 3.32
C LEU A 12 7.64 39.52 2.69
N PRO A 13 8.89 40.00 2.64
CA PRO A 13 9.76 39.73 1.51
C PRO A 13 10.68 38.52 1.68
N LEU A 14 10.98 37.97 0.51
CA LEU A 14 11.99 36.98 0.16
C LEU A 14 13.39 37.46 0.57
N LEU A 15 14.06 36.72 1.47
CA LEU A 15 15.49 36.89 1.74
C LEU A 15 16.25 35.74 1.07
N MET A 16 16.98 36.08 0.01
CA MET A 16 17.95 35.22 -0.68
C MET A 16 19.31 35.37 -0.01
N ALA A 17 19.86 34.28 0.53
CA ALA A 17 21.26 34.16 0.91
C ALA A 17 21.85 32.95 0.20
N GLY A 18 22.81 33.22 -0.68
CA GLY A 18 23.59 32.20 -1.38
C GLY A 18 24.62 31.54 -0.49
N GLY A 19 25.03 30.33 -0.89
CA GLY A 19 26.08 29.56 -0.23
C GLY A 19 26.40 28.30 -1.03
N CYS A 20 27.28 28.45 -2.03
CA CYS A 20 27.94 27.36 -2.74
C CYS A 20 29.06 26.82 -1.84
N ALA A 21 29.03 25.53 -1.49
CA ALA A 21 30.22 24.81 -1.03
C ALA A 21 30.07 23.32 -1.34
N SER A 22 30.77 22.89 -2.38
CA SER A 22 31.07 21.49 -2.67
C SER A 22 32.33 21.07 -1.92
N SER A 23 32.25 20.09 -1.04
CA SER A 23 33.39 19.29 -0.62
C SER A 23 32.93 17.85 -0.41
N GLY A 24 33.44 16.96 -1.26
CA GLY A 24 33.18 15.54 -1.18
C GLY A 24 33.82 14.90 0.04
N SER A 25 33.13 13.91 0.60
CA SER A 25 33.75 12.84 1.35
C SER A 25 33.06 11.53 0.98
N SER A 26 33.76 10.76 0.15
CA SER A 26 33.51 9.35 -0.09
C SER A 26 33.63 8.57 1.23
N GLY A 27 32.48 8.28 1.83
CA GLY A 27 32.34 7.31 2.91
C GLY A 27 31.49 6.16 2.41
N SER A 28 32.06 4.96 2.35
CA SER A 28 31.37 3.72 2.00
C SER A 28 30.13 3.54 2.89
N SER A 29 28.95 3.79 2.34
CA SER A 29 27.68 3.54 3.02
C SER A 29 27.45 2.04 3.11
N SER A 30 28.02 1.42 4.14
CA SER A 30 27.57 0.12 4.63
C SER A 30 26.08 0.28 4.91
N ALA A 31 25.24 -0.37 4.10
CA ALA A 31 23.80 -0.24 4.18
C ALA A 31 23.36 -0.70 5.57
N LYS A 32 23.09 0.27 6.45
CA LYS A 32 22.47 0.06 7.76
C LYS A 32 21.21 -0.75 7.50
N GLN A 33 21.24 -2.03 7.87
CA GLN A 33 20.06 -2.88 7.79
C GLN A 33 18.94 -2.16 8.55
N PRO A 34 17.71 -2.09 7.98
CA PRO A 34 16.59 -1.55 8.74
C PRO A 34 16.49 -2.33 10.05
N PRO A 35 16.18 -1.64 11.17
CA PRO A 35 16.08 -2.29 12.47
C PRO A 35 15.16 -3.51 12.33
N LYS A 36 15.65 -4.67 12.82
CA LYS A 36 14.87 -5.90 12.86
C LYS A 36 13.64 -5.60 13.72
N PRO A 37 12.40 -5.70 13.21
CA PRO A 37 11.22 -5.43 14.03
C PRO A 37 11.28 -6.39 15.22
N SER A 38 11.46 -5.83 16.42
CA SER A 38 11.66 -6.57 17.66
C SER A 38 10.43 -6.47 18.57
N SER A 39 9.24 -6.39 17.98
CA SER A 39 8.03 -6.62 18.75
C SER A 39 8.02 -8.09 19.19
N LYS A 40 7.95 -8.34 20.50
CA LYS A 40 7.74 -9.69 21.01
C LYS A 40 6.43 -10.21 20.42
N LEU A 41 6.48 -11.34 19.71
CA LEU A 41 5.28 -11.97 19.18
C LEU A 41 4.37 -12.36 20.36
N THR A 42 3.12 -11.94 20.28
CA THR A 42 2.10 -12.17 21.31
C THR A 42 1.50 -13.57 21.16
N GLY A 43 1.61 -14.16 19.96
CA GLY A 43 0.93 -15.42 19.60
C GLY A 43 -0.48 -15.20 19.07
N ASP A 44 -0.95 -13.95 19.06
CA ASP A 44 -2.17 -13.57 18.39
C ASP A 44 -1.87 -13.22 16.92
N PRO A 45 -2.26 -14.06 15.93
CA PRO A 45 -2.03 -13.79 14.52
C PRO A 45 -2.62 -12.47 13.98
N VAL A 46 -3.66 -11.90 14.61
CA VAL A 46 -4.20 -10.59 14.17
C VAL A 46 -3.28 -9.47 14.64
N ALA A 47 -3.05 -9.39 15.95
CA ALA A 47 -2.20 -8.36 16.55
C ALA A 47 -0.75 -8.42 16.02
N ASP A 48 -0.19 -9.63 15.93
CA ASP A 48 1.18 -9.82 15.43
C ASP A 48 1.31 -9.39 13.96
N ALA A 49 0.26 -9.62 13.14
CA ALA A 49 0.26 -9.18 11.74
C ALA A 49 0.08 -7.66 11.59
N GLU A 50 -0.76 -7.02 12.42
CA GLU A 50 -0.91 -5.55 12.42
C GLU A 50 0.40 -4.87 12.83
N VAL A 51 1.04 -5.36 13.90
CA VAL A 51 2.35 -4.84 14.32
C VAL A 51 3.39 -5.04 13.21
N ALA A 52 3.43 -6.21 12.58
CA ALA A 52 4.34 -6.44 11.46
C ALA A 52 4.04 -5.58 10.22
N ALA A 53 2.77 -5.23 9.96
CA ALA A 53 2.42 -4.30 8.89
C ALA A 53 2.94 -2.87 9.16
N HIS A 54 2.94 -2.45 10.42
CA HIS A 54 3.38 -1.12 10.84
C HIS A 54 4.90 -1.01 11.00
N GLU A 55 5.52 -1.95 11.72
CA GLU A 55 6.94 -1.92 12.12
C GLU A 55 7.84 -2.70 11.16
N GLY A 56 7.26 -3.63 10.40
CA GLY A 56 8.00 -4.45 9.46
C GLY A 56 8.49 -3.69 8.23
N LYS A 57 9.09 -4.44 7.31
CA LYS A 57 9.57 -3.88 6.05
C LYS A 57 8.37 -3.33 5.26
N PRO A 58 8.45 -2.08 4.73
CA PRO A 58 7.36 -1.52 3.91
C PRO A 58 7.02 -2.36 2.68
N GLN A 59 7.97 -3.16 2.19
CA GLN A 59 7.82 -4.09 1.08
C GLN A 59 6.82 -5.21 1.37
N ASP A 60 6.76 -5.66 2.62
CA ASP A 60 5.99 -6.82 3.05
C ASP A 60 4.65 -6.40 3.65
N ARG A 61 4.35 -5.09 3.72
CA ARG A 61 3.12 -4.60 4.34
C ARG A 61 1.86 -5.22 3.73
N LEU A 62 1.79 -5.38 2.40
CA LEU A 62 0.64 -6.04 1.76
C LEU A 62 0.47 -7.49 2.24
N LEU A 63 1.57 -8.23 2.39
CA LEU A 63 1.55 -9.60 2.93
C LEU A 63 1.00 -9.60 4.36
N TRP A 64 1.46 -8.67 5.21
CA TRP A 64 1.01 -8.58 6.60
C TRP A 64 -0.47 -8.19 6.70
N THR A 65 -0.93 -7.27 5.86
CA THR A 65 -2.34 -6.88 5.80
C THR A 65 -3.23 -8.06 5.40
N TYR A 66 -2.82 -8.91 4.44
CA TYR A 66 -3.55 -10.14 4.10
C TYR A 66 -3.65 -11.12 5.27
N ARG A 67 -2.56 -11.27 6.02
CA ARG A 67 -2.52 -12.16 7.20
C ARG A 67 -3.46 -11.66 8.29
N ALA A 68 -3.42 -10.36 8.59
CA ALA A 68 -4.34 -9.72 9.54
C ALA A 68 -5.79 -9.90 9.12
N SER A 69 -6.13 -9.61 7.86
CA SER A 69 -7.52 -9.74 7.37
C SER A 69 -8.04 -11.16 7.47
N LEU A 70 -7.26 -12.16 7.06
CA LEU A 70 -7.71 -13.55 7.06
C LEU A 70 -7.85 -14.11 8.48
N ALA A 71 -6.92 -13.74 9.37
CA ALA A 71 -7.00 -14.12 10.78
C ALA A 71 -8.23 -13.48 11.46
N ALA A 72 -8.53 -12.22 11.16
CA ALA A 72 -9.70 -11.52 11.67
C ALA A 72 -11.01 -12.14 11.15
N LEU A 73 -11.10 -12.44 9.84
CA LEU A 73 -12.26 -13.11 9.25
C LEU A 73 -12.56 -14.45 9.91
N ARG A 74 -11.54 -15.29 10.14
CA ARG A 74 -11.69 -16.60 10.79
C ARG A 74 -12.22 -16.53 12.22
N ARG A 75 -12.07 -15.37 12.87
CA ARG A 75 -12.53 -15.12 14.25
C ARG A 75 -13.81 -14.30 14.31
N GLY A 76 -14.40 -13.94 13.17
CA GLY A 76 -15.57 -13.06 13.12
C GLY A 76 -15.28 -11.61 13.53
N GLN A 77 -14.01 -11.18 13.56
CA GLN A 77 -13.64 -9.80 13.87
C GLN A 77 -13.80 -8.90 12.63
N LEU A 78 -15.06 -8.70 12.22
CA LEU A 78 -15.37 -8.10 10.92
C LEU A 78 -14.86 -6.67 10.77
N ASP A 79 -14.86 -5.87 11.83
CA ASP A 79 -14.37 -4.48 11.78
C ASP A 79 -12.85 -4.40 11.50
N VAL A 80 -12.09 -5.35 12.04
CA VAL A 80 -10.65 -5.47 11.78
C VAL A 80 -10.41 -5.97 10.37
N ALA A 81 -11.20 -6.97 9.94
CA ALA A 81 -11.13 -7.52 8.60
C ALA A 81 -11.41 -6.45 7.53
N ARG A 82 -12.47 -5.64 7.69
CA ARG A 82 -12.81 -4.54 6.77
C ARG A 82 -11.66 -3.56 6.62
N ARG A 83 -11.15 -3.02 7.73
CA ARG A 83 -10.03 -2.05 7.73
C ARG A 83 -8.77 -2.61 7.07
N SER A 84 -8.43 -3.85 7.40
CA SER A 84 -7.27 -4.52 6.79
C SER A 84 -7.47 -4.69 5.27
N LEU A 85 -8.64 -5.16 4.83
CA LEU A 85 -8.92 -5.35 3.41
C LEU A 85 -8.98 -4.02 2.64
N ASP A 86 -9.49 -2.95 3.25
CA ASP A 86 -9.48 -1.60 2.65
C ASP A 86 -8.06 -1.09 2.42
N GLU A 87 -7.15 -1.30 3.39
CA GLU A 87 -5.73 -1.00 3.20
C GLU A 87 -5.14 -1.85 2.08
N ALA A 88 -5.42 -3.15 2.07
CA ALA A 88 -4.89 -4.06 1.06
C ALA A 88 -5.32 -3.65 -0.36
N VAL A 89 -6.61 -3.40 -0.56
CA VAL A 89 -7.18 -2.92 -1.84
C VAL A 89 -6.57 -1.57 -2.25
N THR A 90 -6.40 -0.64 -1.30
CA THR A 90 -5.77 0.65 -1.58
C THR A 90 -4.32 0.49 -2.06
N ARG A 91 -3.56 -0.41 -1.42
CA ARG A 91 -2.17 -0.69 -1.84
C ARG A 91 -2.11 -1.36 -3.20
N LEU A 92 -2.99 -2.33 -3.47
CA LEU A 92 -3.08 -2.97 -4.79
C LEU A 92 -3.35 -1.94 -5.89
N ASN A 93 -4.33 -1.06 -5.69
CA ASN A 93 -4.64 0.01 -6.64
C ASN A 93 -3.46 0.98 -6.84
N GLY A 94 -2.72 1.29 -5.77
CA GLY A 94 -1.53 2.14 -5.84
C GLY A 94 -0.35 1.50 -6.61
N MET A 95 -0.25 0.17 -6.66
CA MET A 95 0.84 -0.53 -7.34
C MET A 95 0.76 -0.45 -8.87
N TYR A 96 -0.44 -0.32 -9.43
CA TYR A 96 -0.69 -0.19 -10.87
C TYR A 96 -0.67 1.26 -11.38
N GLY A 97 -0.31 2.23 -10.53
CA GLY A 97 -0.13 3.63 -10.92
C GLY A 97 0.93 3.81 -12.02
N LYS A 98 0.75 4.85 -12.86
CA LYS A 98 1.59 5.15 -14.04
C LYS A 98 3.09 5.11 -13.68
N ASP A 99 3.82 4.16 -14.28
CA ASP A 99 5.27 4.20 -14.56
C ASP A 99 6.33 3.92 -13.47
N ALA A 100 6.02 3.38 -12.29
CA ALA A 100 7.06 3.24 -11.24
C ALA A 100 7.93 1.95 -11.32
N SER A 101 7.34 0.79 -11.62
CA SER A 101 8.04 -0.52 -11.54
C SER A 101 8.42 -1.11 -12.90
N ALA A 102 7.64 -0.84 -13.95
CA ALA A 102 7.85 -1.37 -15.29
C ALA A 102 9.19 -0.95 -15.92
N ARG A 103 9.71 0.23 -15.56
CA ARG A 103 11.03 0.70 -16.04
C ARG A 103 12.21 0.08 -15.29
N LYS A 104 12.03 -0.31 -14.02
CA LYS A 104 13.08 -0.89 -13.15
C LYS A 104 13.28 -2.40 -13.36
N ALA A 105 12.27 -3.10 -13.88
CA ALA A 105 12.35 -4.53 -14.18
C ALA A 105 13.27 -4.89 -15.35
N ARG A 106 13.74 -3.91 -16.13
CA ARG A 106 14.68 -4.12 -17.25
C ARG A 106 16.14 -4.35 -16.81
N GLY A 107 16.45 -4.25 -15.51
CA GLY A 107 17.78 -4.49 -14.95
C GLY A 107 17.89 -5.88 -14.31
N VAL A 108 18.63 -6.77 -14.99
CA VAL A 108 18.97 -8.13 -14.58
C VAL A 108 19.69 -8.15 -13.21
N PHE A 109 19.20 -9.00 -12.30
CA PHE A 109 19.68 -9.26 -10.92
C PHE A 109 19.78 -8.06 -9.94
N HIS A 110 18.70 -7.82 -9.19
CA HIS A 110 18.72 -7.00 -7.97
C HIS A 110 18.73 -7.91 -6.73
N ARG A 111 19.42 -7.52 -5.64
CA ARG A 111 19.41 -8.24 -4.34
C ARG A 111 17.98 -8.55 -3.90
N GLU A 112 17.73 -9.78 -3.50
CA GLU A 112 16.42 -10.31 -3.06
C GLU A 112 15.74 -9.42 -2.00
N SER A 113 16.55 -8.75 -1.16
CA SER A 113 16.08 -7.79 -0.14
C SER A 113 15.35 -6.54 -0.66
N ARG A 114 15.32 -6.32 -1.98
CA ARG A 114 14.62 -5.18 -2.62
C ARG A 114 13.30 -5.58 -3.28
N LYS A 115 12.95 -6.87 -3.33
CA LYS A 115 11.72 -7.32 -3.99
C LYS A 115 10.51 -6.88 -3.17
N MET A 116 9.64 -6.06 -3.77
CA MET A 116 8.33 -5.72 -3.21
C MET A 116 7.42 -6.95 -3.29
N PHE A 117 6.65 -7.23 -2.23
CA PHE A 117 5.60 -8.23 -2.28
C PHE A 117 4.37 -7.65 -3.01
N TYR A 118 4.07 -8.20 -4.19
CA TYR A 118 2.88 -7.84 -4.99
C TYR A 118 1.73 -8.85 -4.83
N GLY A 119 2.04 -10.03 -4.32
CA GLY A 119 1.15 -11.19 -4.30
C GLY A 119 0.92 -11.82 -5.68
N GLU A 120 0.58 -13.10 -5.68
CA GLU A 120 0.16 -13.82 -6.89
C GLU A 120 -1.25 -13.36 -7.34
N PRO A 121 -1.63 -13.55 -8.62
CA PRO A 121 -2.95 -13.15 -9.10
C PRO A 121 -4.10 -13.60 -8.19
N TYR A 122 -4.08 -14.87 -7.80
CA TYR A 122 -5.03 -15.43 -6.85
C TYR A 122 -5.09 -14.66 -5.52
N GLU A 123 -3.94 -14.31 -4.92
CA GLU A 123 -3.92 -13.59 -3.64
C GLU A 123 -4.54 -12.19 -3.76
N ARG A 124 -4.31 -11.51 -4.89
CA ARG A 124 -4.93 -10.21 -5.18
C ARG A 124 -6.43 -10.33 -5.39
N VAL A 125 -6.87 -11.37 -6.11
CA VAL A 125 -8.30 -11.71 -6.28
C VAL A 125 -8.97 -11.90 -4.91
N MET A 126 -8.32 -12.65 -4.01
CA MET A 126 -8.90 -12.96 -2.70
C MET A 126 -9.13 -11.72 -1.82
N ALA A 127 -8.26 -10.70 -1.93
CA ALA A 127 -8.47 -9.43 -1.22
C ALA A 127 -9.80 -8.76 -1.62
N TYR A 128 -10.05 -8.66 -2.93
CA TYR A 128 -11.30 -8.12 -3.47
C TYR A 128 -12.49 -9.01 -3.16
N PHE A 129 -12.33 -10.33 -3.29
CA PHE A 129 -13.39 -11.30 -3.04
C PHE A 129 -13.91 -11.22 -1.60
N TYR A 130 -13.00 -11.28 -0.61
CA TYR A 130 -13.40 -11.18 0.79
C TYR A 130 -13.97 -9.80 1.13
N ARG A 131 -13.44 -8.73 0.53
CA ARG A 131 -14.00 -7.39 0.75
C ARG A 131 -15.41 -7.25 0.17
N GLY A 132 -15.66 -7.87 -0.98
CA GLY A 132 -16.97 -7.92 -1.62
C GLY A 132 -18.00 -8.69 -0.78
N ILE A 133 -17.61 -9.80 -0.15
CA ILE A 133 -18.47 -10.53 0.79
C ILE A 133 -18.84 -9.63 1.99
N LEU A 134 -17.88 -8.88 2.54
CA LEU A 134 -18.17 -7.97 3.66
C LEU A 134 -19.16 -6.87 3.24
N TYR A 135 -18.99 -6.26 2.06
CA TYR A 135 -19.97 -5.32 1.53
C TYR A 135 -21.36 -5.96 1.34
N TRP A 136 -21.41 -7.20 0.89
CA TRP A 136 -22.67 -7.92 0.76
C TRP A 136 -23.35 -8.14 2.12
N MET A 137 -22.58 -8.51 3.15
CA MET A 137 -23.06 -8.66 4.52
C MET A 137 -23.56 -7.34 5.11
N ASP A 138 -22.92 -6.22 4.74
CA ASP A 138 -23.29 -4.86 5.16
C ASP A 138 -24.51 -4.31 4.39
N GLY A 139 -25.04 -5.04 3.40
CA GLY A 139 -26.20 -4.63 2.61
C GLY A 139 -25.85 -3.67 1.46
N GLU A 140 -24.61 -3.67 1.00
CA GLU A 140 -24.08 -2.80 -0.06
C GLU A 140 -23.78 -3.59 -1.36
N PRO A 141 -24.80 -4.06 -2.11
CA PRO A 141 -24.61 -4.94 -3.25
C PRO A 141 -23.85 -4.29 -4.41
N ASP A 142 -23.96 -2.97 -4.60
CA ASP A 142 -23.23 -2.25 -5.65
C ASP A 142 -21.72 -2.23 -5.39
N ASN A 143 -21.33 -2.01 -4.14
CA ASN A 143 -19.93 -2.04 -3.71
C ASN A 143 -19.38 -3.48 -3.74
N ALA A 144 -20.19 -4.46 -3.34
CA ALA A 144 -19.83 -5.86 -3.48
C ALA A 144 -19.59 -6.24 -4.96
N ARG A 145 -20.50 -5.85 -5.86
CA ARG A 145 -20.36 -6.06 -7.31
C ARG A 145 -19.10 -5.39 -7.87
N ALA A 146 -18.80 -4.16 -7.44
CA ALA A 146 -17.58 -3.47 -7.85
C ALA A 146 -16.33 -4.26 -7.43
N CYS A 147 -16.27 -4.74 -6.18
CA CYS A 147 -15.19 -5.60 -5.70
C CYS A 147 -15.05 -6.88 -6.53
N PHE A 148 -16.14 -7.59 -6.82
CA PHE A 148 -16.07 -8.84 -7.60
C PHE A 148 -15.60 -8.59 -9.04
N ARG A 149 -16.00 -7.46 -9.66
CA ARG A 149 -15.48 -7.08 -10.98
C ARG A 149 -13.99 -6.77 -10.94
N SER A 150 -13.53 -6.04 -9.92
CA SER A 150 -12.09 -5.79 -9.73
C SER A 150 -11.32 -7.09 -9.50
N ALA A 151 -11.89 -8.05 -8.76
CA ALA A 151 -11.31 -9.38 -8.59
C ALA A 151 -11.10 -10.07 -9.94
N GLN A 152 -12.11 -10.07 -10.82
CA GLN A 152 -12.01 -10.64 -12.16
C GLN A 152 -10.86 -10.02 -12.99
N LEU A 153 -10.65 -8.71 -12.88
CA LEU A 153 -9.55 -8.03 -13.58
C LEU A 153 -8.18 -8.47 -13.04
N GLN A 154 -8.05 -8.63 -11.72
CA GLN A 154 -6.80 -9.09 -11.10
C GLN A 154 -6.39 -10.50 -11.53
N ASP A 155 -7.37 -11.34 -11.85
CA ASP A 155 -7.19 -12.69 -12.38
C ASP A 155 -6.86 -12.66 -13.88
N SER A 156 -7.61 -11.87 -14.66
CA SER A 156 -7.50 -11.82 -16.13
C SER A 156 -6.19 -11.21 -16.62
N ASP A 157 -5.62 -10.24 -15.89
CA ASP A 157 -4.33 -9.63 -16.21
C ASP A 157 -3.13 -10.60 -16.04
N ALA A 158 -3.34 -11.79 -15.44
CA ALA A 158 -2.31 -12.81 -15.33
C ALA A 158 -1.99 -13.50 -16.66
N GLU A 159 -2.97 -13.62 -17.55
CA GLU A 159 -2.84 -14.41 -18.78
C GLU A 159 -2.49 -13.56 -20.00
N ASN A 160 -2.98 -12.32 -20.11
CA ASN A 160 -2.83 -11.53 -21.34
C ASN A 160 -2.73 -10.02 -21.08
N LYS A 161 -1.57 -9.44 -21.35
CA LYS A 161 -1.35 -7.98 -21.43
C LYS A 161 -2.01 -7.33 -22.67
N SER A 162 -3.13 -7.86 -23.16
CA SER A 162 -3.72 -7.51 -24.46
C SER A 162 -5.06 -6.77 -24.38
N TYR A 163 -5.62 -6.55 -23.19
CA TYR A 163 -6.95 -5.97 -23.04
C TYR A 163 -6.93 -4.64 -22.29
N ALA A 164 -6.19 -3.68 -22.83
CA ALA A 164 -6.50 -2.26 -22.62
C ALA A 164 -7.26 -1.79 -23.87
N ALA A 165 -8.55 -1.51 -23.72
CA ALA A 165 -9.34 -0.77 -24.69
C ALA A 165 -9.21 0.74 -24.41
#